data_AF-A0A9D4RER4-F1
#
_entry.id   AF-A0A9D4RER4-F1
#
_cell.length_a   1.000
_cell.length_b   1.000
_cell.length_c   1.000
_cell.angle_alpha   90.00
_cell.angle_beta   90.00
_cell.angle_gamma   90.00
#
_symmetry.space_group_name_H-M   'P 1'
#
loop_
_entity.id
_entity.type
_entity.pdbx_description
1 polymer ?
#
loop_
_entity_poly.entity_id
_entity_poly.type
_entity_poly.pdbx_seq_one_letter_code
_entity_poly.pdbx_strand_id
1 'polypeptide(L)'
;MKFISSGGRRKITNSDQIHVTTNSISGQIGRPFAFNMFRYNDESNPVNQRCFLAEYCNPMQCVQTIEKGYAGISATTKQGMGESFKEKFKEIMSRRKMMKLFSNFKVSFILFDDTNPRNRLMDLLEQEIFEQECDVITRN
;
A
#
# COMPACT_ATOMS: atom_id res chain seq x y z
N MET A 1 11.90 -8.69 28.72
CA MET A 1 12.12 -7.25 28.44
C MET A 1 10.99 -6.76 27.57
N LYS A 2 10.16 -5.86 28.10
CA LYS A 2 8.97 -5.27 27.45
C LYS A 2 9.34 -3.83 27.14
N PHE A 3 9.39 -3.46 25.87
CA PHE A 3 9.46 -2.04 25.51
C PHE A 3 8.03 -1.49 25.57
N ILE A 4 7.76 -0.68 26.59
CA ILE A 4 6.54 0.11 26.71
C ILE A 4 6.82 1.41 25.97
N SER A 5 6.26 1.56 24.76
CA SER A 5 6.10 2.86 24.13
C SER A 5 4.95 3.59 24.84
N SER A 6 5.23 4.78 25.36
CA SER A 6 4.28 5.63 26.06
C SER A 6 3.17 6.13 25.11
N GLY A 7 1.94 5.66 25.32
CA GLY A 7 0.85 6.61 25.56
C GLY A 7 -0.06 7.07 24.41
N GLY A 8 -0.37 6.24 23.41
CA GLY A 8 -1.52 6.49 22.52
C GLY A 8 -1.83 5.27 21.65
N ARG A 9 -3.08 4.79 21.59
CA ARG A 9 -3.45 3.73 20.65
C ARG A 9 -3.48 4.36 19.26
N ARG A 10 -2.46 4.10 18.45
CA ARG A 10 -2.46 4.48 17.05
C ARG A 10 -3.52 3.66 16.32
N LYS A 11 -4.34 4.32 15.50
CA LYS A 11 -5.49 3.68 14.86
C LYS A 11 -5.56 4.07 13.39
N ILE A 12 -5.64 3.05 12.53
CA ILE A 12 -5.99 3.20 11.12
C ILE A 12 -7.46 2.86 10.97
N THR A 13 -8.23 3.77 10.38
CA THR A 13 -9.64 3.54 10.03
C THR A 13 -9.87 3.83 8.56
N ASN A 14 -10.62 2.95 7.88
CA ASN A 14 -11.18 3.28 6.58
C ASN A 14 -12.13 4.47 6.76
N SER A 15 -11.89 5.57 6.07
CA SER A 15 -12.65 6.80 6.25
C SER A 15 -13.67 7.00 5.15
N ASP A 16 -13.25 6.91 3.88
CA ASP A 16 -14.07 7.27 2.72
C ASP A 16 -13.62 6.52 1.46
N GLN A 17 -14.47 6.52 0.42
CA GLN A 17 -14.11 6.04 -0.92
C GLN A 17 -14.08 7.22 -1.91
N ILE A 18 -12.98 7.35 -2.64
CA ILE A 18 -12.80 8.38 -3.67
C ILE A 18 -13.09 7.75 -5.03
N HIS A 19 -14.02 8.33 -5.76
CA HIS A 19 -14.35 7.94 -7.13
C HIS A 19 -13.71 8.90 -8.14
N VAL A 20 -12.94 8.35 -9.07
CA VAL A 20 -12.35 9.09 -10.18
C VAL A 20 -12.91 8.54 -11.49
N THR A 21 -13.59 9.37 -12.26
CA THR A 21 -14.08 9.02 -13.60
C THR A 21 -13.07 9.45 -14.65
N THR A 22 -12.77 8.55 -15.58
CA THR A 22 -11.85 8.85 -16.68
C THR A 22 -12.61 9.26 -17.94
N ASN A 23 -11.97 10.09 -18.77
CA ASN A 23 -12.59 10.60 -20.00
C ASN A 23 -12.91 9.47 -20.99
N SER A 24 -11.96 8.55 -21.22
CA SER A 24 -12.19 7.31 -21.98
C SER A 24 -11.02 6.35 -21.75
N ILE A 25 -11.32 5.10 -21.39
CA ILE A 25 -10.33 4.01 -21.30
C ILE A 25 -10.90 2.80 -22.02
N SER A 26 -10.14 2.28 -23.00
CA SER A 26 -10.51 1.09 -23.78
C SER A 26 -11.90 1.16 -24.41
N GLY A 27 -12.30 2.35 -24.88
CA GLY A 27 -13.61 2.59 -25.50
C GLY A 27 -14.76 2.84 -24.52
N GLN A 28 -14.51 2.78 -23.21
CA GLN A 28 -15.51 3.08 -22.19
C GLN A 28 -15.32 4.50 -21.65
N ILE A 29 -16.32 5.35 -21.86
CA ILE A 29 -16.38 6.72 -21.36
C ILE A 29 -16.91 6.71 -19.92
N GLY A 30 -16.29 7.48 -19.04
CA GLY A 30 -16.77 7.67 -17.67
C GLY A 30 -16.60 6.45 -16.77
N ARG A 31 -15.70 5.51 -17.10
CA ARG A 31 -15.44 4.35 -16.24
C ARG A 31 -14.97 4.83 -14.86
N PRO A 32 -15.67 4.46 -13.77
CA PRO A 32 -15.28 4.86 -12.44
C PRO A 32 -14.12 3.99 -11.94
N PHE A 33 -13.15 4.63 -11.31
CA PHE A 33 -12.12 4.00 -10.48
C PHE A 33 -12.39 4.40 -9.04
N ALA A 34 -12.36 3.44 -8.14
CA ALA A 34 -12.64 3.66 -6.72
C ALA A 34 -11.38 3.38 -5.92
N PHE A 35 -10.99 4.33 -5.06
CA PHE A 35 -9.87 4.20 -4.15
C PHE A 35 -10.36 4.31 -2.72
N ASN A 36 -9.88 3.46 -1.83
CA ASN A 36 -10.19 3.56 -0.42
C ASN A 36 -9.21 4.52 0.25
N MET A 37 -9.74 5.52 0.94
CA MET A 37 -8.98 6.44 1.76
C MET A 37 -8.97 5.95 3.20
N PHE A 38 -7.77 5.88 3.76
CA PHE A 38 -7.54 5.50 5.14
C PHE A 38 -7.04 6.71 5.91
N ARG A 39 -7.50 6.82 7.16
CA ARG A 39 -7.01 7.81 8.10
C ARG A 39 -6.18 7.12 9.17
N TYR A 40 -4.95 7.59 9.35
CA TYR A 40 -4.10 7.28 10.48
C TYR A 40 -4.23 8.39 11.52
N ASN A 41 -4.56 8.01 12.74
CA ASN A 41 -4.64 8.91 13.89
C ASN A 41 -3.65 8.45 14.97
N ASP A 42 -2.77 9.37 15.37
CA ASP A 42 -1.97 9.21 16.57
C ASP A 42 -2.73 9.78 17.78
N GLU A 43 -3.21 8.91 18.68
CA GLU A 43 -3.90 9.33 19.90
C GLU A 43 -3.03 10.19 20.83
N SER A 44 -1.69 10.06 20.74
CA SER A 44 -0.77 10.87 21.53
C SER A 44 -0.58 12.28 20.96
N ASN A 45 -0.93 12.49 19.69
CA ASN A 45 -0.90 13.80 19.04
C ASN A 45 -2.04 13.91 18.00
N PRO A 46 -3.25 14.33 18.41
CA PRO A 46 -4.42 14.39 17.54
C PRO A 46 -4.31 15.43 16.41
N VAL A 47 -3.28 16.28 16.39
CA VAL A 47 -2.96 17.16 15.27
C VAL A 47 -2.26 16.40 14.13
N ASN A 48 -1.61 15.27 14.44
CA ASN A 48 -0.94 14.39 13.47
C ASN A 48 -1.93 13.37 12.86
N GLN A 49 -3.02 13.86 12.28
CA GLN A 49 -3.86 13.03 11.41
C GLN A 49 -3.26 12.98 10.01
N ARG A 50 -3.28 11.79 9.42
CA ARG A 50 -2.82 11.56 8.04
C ARG A 50 -3.88 10.81 7.27
N CYS A 51 -4.06 11.20 6.02
CA CYS A 51 -4.87 10.46 5.07
C CYS A 51 -3.94 9.84 4.01
N PHE A 52 -4.16 8.58 3.70
CA PHE A 52 -3.44 7.89 2.64
C PHE A 52 -4.40 7.02 1.83
N LEU A 53 -4.04 6.77 0.58
CA LEU A 53 -4.73 5.83 -0.28
C LEU A 53 -4.01 4.49 -0.19
N ALA A 54 -4.76 3.42 0.03
CA ALA A 54 -4.21 2.07 -0.03
C ALA A 54 -5.18 1.13 -0.75
N GLU A 55 -4.63 0.21 -1.52
CA GLU A 55 -5.39 -0.82 -2.20
C GLU A 55 -4.57 -2.11 -2.22
N TYR A 56 -5.25 -3.25 -2.14
CA TYR A 56 -4.59 -4.51 -2.40
C TYR A 56 -4.16 -4.57 -3.87
N CYS A 57 -2.99 -5.15 -4.11
CA CYS A 57 -2.51 -5.34 -5.48
C CYS A 57 -3.36 -6.40 -6.19
N ASN A 58 -4.32 -5.96 -7.01
CA ASN A 58 -5.26 -6.83 -7.73
C ASN A 58 -4.57 -7.96 -8.54
N PRO A 59 -3.43 -7.75 -9.22
CA PRO A 59 -2.68 -8.84 -9.85
C PRO A 59 -2.33 -10.00 -8.90
N MET A 60 -2.00 -9.71 -7.63
CA MET A 60 -1.68 -10.75 -6.66
C MET A 60 -2.92 -11.52 -6.18
N GLN A 61 -4.09 -10.89 -6.18
CA GLN A 61 -5.35 -11.60 -5.93
C GLN A 61 -5.68 -12.59 -7.07
N CYS A 62 -5.35 -12.23 -8.31
CA CYS A 62 -5.46 -13.17 -9.44
C CYS A 62 -4.53 -14.37 -9.25
N VAL A 63 -3.26 -14.16 -8.85
CA VAL A 63 -2.32 -15.25 -8.58
C VAL A 63 -2.84 -16.18 -7.48
N GLN A 64 -3.39 -15.63 -6.40
CA GLN A 64 -4.02 -16.41 -5.32
C GLN A 64 -5.23 -17.21 -5.81
N THR A 65 -6.04 -16.63 -6.69
CA THR A 65 -7.21 -17.31 -7.28
C THR A 65 -6.77 -18.48 -8.17
N ILE A 66 -5.70 -18.29 -8.95
CA ILE A 66 -5.13 -19.34 -9.79
C ILE A 66 -4.55 -20.48 -8.94
N GLU A 67 -3.81 -20.16 -7.87
CA GLU A 67 -3.28 -21.16 -6.90
C GLU A 67 -4.40 -22.03 -6.34
N LYS A 68 -5.53 -21.43 -5.95
CA LYS A 68 -6.67 -22.16 -5.34
C LYS A 68 -7.50 -22.95 -6.36
N GLY A 69 -7.59 -22.48 -7.60
CA GLY A 69 -8.49 -23.03 -8.63
C GLY A 69 -7.83 -23.95 -9.65
N TYR A 70 -6.52 -23.84 -9.86
CA TYR A 70 -5.79 -24.56 -10.91
C TYR A 70 -4.50 -25.16 -10.35
N ALA A 71 -4.24 -26.43 -10.67
CA ALA A 71 -3.13 -27.23 -10.14
C ALA A 71 -1.71 -26.80 -10.57
N GLY A 72 -1.51 -25.54 -11.00
CA GLY A 72 -0.27 -25.07 -11.63
C GLY A 72 0.58 -24.12 -10.80
N ILE A 73 0.07 -23.56 -9.69
CA ILE A 73 0.82 -22.60 -8.87
C ILE A 73 0.87 -23.13 -7.43
N SER A 74 2.09 -23.41 -6.95
CA SER A 74 2.33 -23.75 -5.55
C SER A 74 2.42 -22.49 -4.68
N ALA A 75 2.28 -22.64 -3.36
CA ALA A 75 2.49 -21.55 -2.41
C ALA A 75 3.88 -20.89 -2.57
N THR A 76 4.92 -21.70 -2.78
CA THR A 76 6.30 -21.23 -3.04
C THR A 76 6.39 -20.44 -4.34
N THR A 77 5.72 -20.90 -5.40
CA THR A 77 5.66 -20.19 -6.69
C THR A 77 4.96 -18.84 -6.53
N LYS A 78 3.84 -18.78 -5.80
CA LYS A 78 3.12 -17.53 -5.51
C LYS A 78 4.00 -16.53 -4.77
N GLN A 79 4.75 -16.97 -3.77
CA GLN A 79 5.68 -16.10 -3.04
C GLN A 79 6.76 -15.53 -3.98
N GLY A 80 7.40 -16.39 -4.79
CA GLY A 80 8.40 -15.94 -5.76
C GLY A 80 7.84 -14.98 -6.81
N MET A 81 6.58 -15.16 -7.22
CA MET A 81 5.87 -14.21 -8.10
C MET A 81 5.63 -12.87 -7.40
N GLY A 82 5.27 -12.86 -6.12
CA GLY A 82 5.08 -11.64 -5.33
C GLY A 82 6.36 -10.84 -5.17
N GLU A 83 7.48 -11.50 -4.88
CA GLU A 83 8.81 -10.86 -4.81
C GLU A 83 9.25 -10.31 -6.17
N SER A 84 9.10 -11.10 -7.24
CA SER A 84 9.42 -10.67 -8.61
C SER A 84 8.57 -9.47 -9.03
N PHE A 85 7.28 -9.46 -8.69
CA PHE A 85 6.38 -8.35 -8.96
C PHE A 85 6.84 -7.08 -8.23
N LYS A 86 7.18 -7.18 -6.93
CA LYS A 86 7.70 -6.07 -6.13
C LYS A 86 8.94 -5.45 -6.76
N GLU A 87 9.92 -6.26 -7.14
CA GLU A 87 11.16 -5.75 -7.74
C GLU A 87 10.91 -5.12 -9.11
N LYS A 88 10.05 -5.72 -9.95
CA LYS A 88 9.69 -5.15 -11.24
C LYS A 88 8.92 -3.84 -11.10
N PHE A 89 8.04 -3.74 -10.11
CA PHE A 89 7.31 -2.52 -9.80
C PHE A 89 8.27 -1.39 -9.40
N LYS A 90 9.22 -1.65 -8.48
CA LYS A 90 10.27 -0.69 -8.12
C LYS A 90 11.07 -0.22 -9.32
N GLU A 91 11.49 -1.15 -10.19
CA GLU A 91 12.20 -0.83 -11.44
C GLU A 91 11.36 0.09 -12.35
N ILE A 92 10.05 -0.13 -12.45
CA ILE A 92 9.17 0.72 -13.25
C ILE A 92 9.01 2.10 -12.60
N MET A 93 8.79 2.17 -11.29
CA MET A 93 8.59 3.42 -10.56
C MET A 93 9.84 4.31 -10.55
N SER A 94 11.04 3.72 -10.60
CA SER A 94 12.30 4.47 -10.72
C SER A 94 12.55 5.06 -12.12
N ARG A 95 11.75 4.69 -13.13
CA ARG A 95 11.89 5.27 -14.48
C ARG A 95 11.54 6.75 -14.46
N ARG A 96 12.35 7.57 -15.14
CA ARG A 96 12.21 9.04 -15.17
C ARG A 96 10.80 9.54 -15.50
N LYS A 97 10.09 8.86 -16.40
CA LYS A 97 8.70 9.21 -16.75
C LYS A 97 7.74 9.01 -15.57
N MET A 98 7.89 7.89 -14.86
CA MET A 98 7.08 7.59 -13.67
C MET A 98 7.40 8.55 -12.53
N MET A 99 8.68 8.80 -12.26
CA MET A 99 9.09 9.79 -11.24
C MET A 99 8.53 11.19 -11.52
N LYS A 100 8.41 11.61 -12.78
CA LYS A 100 7.76 12.89 -13.14
C LYS A 100 6.25 12.86 -12.92
N LEU A 101 5.57 11.77 -13.32
CA LEU A 101 4.12 11.61 -13.15
C LEU A 101 3.71 11.58 -11.68
N PHE A 102 4.53 10.95 -10.84
CA PHE A 102 4.30 10.79 -9.40
C PHE A 102 5.15 11.72 -8.56
N SER A 103 5.66 12.83 -9.10
CA SER A 103 6.55 13.74 -8.35
C SER A 103 5.91 14.29 -7.07
N ASN A 104 4.58 14.38 -7.07
CA ASN A 104 3.78 14.91 -5.96
C ASN A 104 3.22 13.81 -5.05
N PHE A 105 3.51 12.53 -5.37
CA PHE A 105 2.98 11.38 -4.65
C PHE A 105 4.11 10.46 -4.21
N LYS A 106 4.17 10.17 -2.91
CA LYS A 106 4.96 9.04 -2.43
C LYS A 106 4.13 7.76 -2.63
N VAL A 107 4.69 6.80 -3.35
CA VAL A 107 4.05 5.51 -3.64
C VAL A 107 4.96 4.43 -3.10
N SER A 108 4.42 3.59 -2.22
CA SER A 108 5.13 2.47 -1.61
C SER A 108 4.42 1.15 -1.88
N PHE A 109 5.19 0.07 -1.97
CA PHE A 109 4.67 -1.28 -2.14
C PHE A 109 5.04 -2.12 -0.94
N ILE A 110 4.04 -2.47 -0.13
CA ILE A 110 4.22 -3.25 1.09
C ILE A 110 3.89 -4.72 0.77
N LEU A 111 4.90 -5.56 0.87
CA LEU A 111 4.72 -7.01 0.85
C LEU A 111 4.62 -7.48 2.30
N PHE A 112 3.55 -8.19 2.63
CA PHE A 112 3.35 -8.73 3.97
C PHE A 112 2.87 -10.18 3.87
N ASP A 113 3.18 -10.94 4.92
CA ASP A 113 2.74 -12.31 5.10
C ASP A 113 1.63 -12.30 6.15
N ASP A 114 0.40 -12.60 5.71
CA ASP A 114 -0.80 -12.58 6.56
C ASP A 114 -0.83 -13.73 7.58
N THR A 115 0.02 -14.74 7.40
CA THR A 115 0.16 -15.86 8.33
C THR A 115 1.13 -15.56 9.48
N ASN A 116 1.99 -14.56 9.32
CA ASN A 116 2.94 -14.17 10.34
C ASN A 116 2.32 -13.14 11.30
N PRO A 117 2.06 -13.50 12.57
CA PRO A 117 1.41 -12.60 13.52
C PRO A 117 2.27 -11.39 13.92
N ARG A 118 3.56 -11.37 13.57
CA ARG A 118 4.47 -10.23 13.75
C ARG A 118 4.45 -9.24 12.57
N ASN A 119 3.87 -9.62 11.43
CA ASN A 119 3.76 -8.79 10.22
C ASN A 119 2.30 -8.32 10.04
N ARG A 120 1.71 -7.72 11.07
CA ARG A 120 0.38 -7.16 10.91
C ARG A 120 0.47 -6.03 9.91
N LEU A 121 -0.38 -6.09 8.87
CA LEU A 121 -0.46 -5.06 7.83
C LEU A 121 -0.51 -3.64 8.40
N MET A 122 -1.22 -3.45 9.52
CA MET A 122 -1.32 -2.15 10.17
C MET A 122 0.02 -1.66 10.74
N ASP A 123 0.83 -2.55 11.32
CA ASP A 123 2.14 -2.20 11.87
C ASP A 123 3.12 -1.81 10.74
N LEU A 124 3.07 -2.54 9.61
CA LEU A 124 3.87 -2.24 8.43
C LEU A 124 3.43 -0.94 7.73
N LEU A 125 2.12 -0.67 7.67
CA LEU A 125 1.59 0.60 7.16
C LEU A 125 2.05 1.77 8.02
N GLU A 126 2.00 1.62 9.34
CA GLU A 126 2.46 2.64 10.28
C GLU A 126 3.96 2.94 10.11
N GLN A 127 4.79 1.89 10.00
CA GLN A 127 6.22 2.04 9.74
C GLN A 127 6.48 2.79 8.43
N GLU A 128 5.82 2.41 7.34
CA GLU A 128 6.00 3.03 6.03
C GLU A 128 5.57 4.51 6.03
N ILE A 129 4.45 4.84 6.68
CA ILE A 129 4.00 6.23 6.84
C ILE A 129 5.07 7.05 7.59
N PHE A 130 5.62 6.49 8.66
CA PHE A 130 6.63 7.17 9.47
C PHE A 130 7.96 7.38 8.73
N GLU A 131 8.46 6.36 8.04
CA GLU A 131 9.70 6.46 7.24
C GLU A 131 9.57 7.53 6.15
N GLN A 132 8.39 7.64 5.52
CA GLN A 132 8.13 8.71 4.56
C GLN A 132 8.17 10.12 5.18
N GLU A 133 7.89 10.30 6.48
CA GLU A 133 7.98 11.60 7.15
C GLU A 133 9.45 12.02 7.38
N CYS A 134 10.30 11.10 7.81
CA CYS A 134 11.73 11.36 8.02
C CYS A 134 12.44 11.83 6.73
N ASP A 135 12.03 11.29 5.59
CA ASP A 135 12.52 11.68 4.26
C ASP A 135 12.08 13.09 3.81
N VAL A 136 10.97 13.61 4.32
CA VAL A 136 10.53 14.99 4.03
C VAL A 136 11.31 15.99 4.89
N ILE A 137 11.54 15.66 6.15
CA ILE A 137 12.26 16.53 7.10
C ILE A 137 13.73 16.67 6.71
N THR A 138 14.37 15.61 6.20
CA THR A 138 15.79 15.63 5.78
C THR A 138 16.04 16.30 4.42
N ARG A 139 14.99 16.62 3.66
CA ARG A 139 15.09 17.33 2.37
C ARG A 139 14.72 18.82 2.44
N ASN A 140 14.36 19.30 3.63
CA ASN A 140 14.17 20.72 3.95
C ASN A 140 15.36 21.24 4.77
#